data_AF-A0A0D6A167-F1
#
_entry.id   AF-A0A0D6A167-F1
#
_cell.length_a   1.000
_cell.length_b   1.000
_cell.length_c   1.000
_cell.angle_alpha   90.00
_cell.angle_beta   90.00
_cell.angle_gamma   90.00
#
_symmetry.space_group_name_H-M   'P 1'
#
loop_
_entity.id
_entity.type
_entity.pdbx_description
1 polymer ?
#
loop_
_entity_poly.entity_id
_entity_poly.type
_entity_poly.pdbx_seq_one_letter_code
_entity_poly.pdbx_strand_id
1 'polypeptide(L)'
;MTIPIFYTISDNYTAYAYVSIQSLIDHADSNKDYTITLLVQTLSDKHRESLKSLETNNIHINIFHIDDKMVRPIHNNDANYLRGQFFTMSIFYRLFIPDLFPQYNKAIYLDADTIICTDIANLYDIDFGNNMFASCPDLSIRFMPLLQKYIKKCQGIFPPEKYINDGVILFNMKAFRDKKFVDKFYYLIKKYNFDDVDPDQAYMNEICEDKIYHLPKEWDAMPNDNMKEIANPKIVHYNLFFKPWHFADVQYGRYFWNIAKETPYYKQLKEQLDAFTDEDRKKARAGLDAMANKVNKIVDEDVTWAKVKKTTSVKI
;
A
#
# COMPACT_ATOMS: atom_id res chain seq x y z
N MET A 1 -5.41 -25.39 -1.61
CA MET A 1 -4.60 -24.41 -0.84
C MET A 1 -5.11 -23.03 -1.25
N THR A 2 -5.42 -22.17 -0.30
CA THR A 2 -5.97 -20.83 -0.59
C THR A 2 -4.85 -19.83 -0.87
N ILE A 3 -5.08 -18.88 -1.79
CA ILE A 3 -4.23 -17.73 -2.04
C ILE A 3 -4.59 -16.63 -1.02
N PRO A 4 -3.69 -16.29 -0.08
CA PRO A 4 -3.96 -15.26 0.92
C PRO A 4 -3.74 -13.86 0.34
N ILE A 5 -4.75 -13.01 0.49
CA ILE A 5 -4.77 -11.63 0.01
C ILE A 5 -5.13 -10.72 1.18
N PHE A 6 -4.41 -9.63 1.36
CA PHE A 6 -4.60 -8.73 2.49
C PHE A 6 -4.92 -7.31 2.04
N TYR A 7 -5.78 -6.66 2.81
CA TYR A 7 -6.07 -5.23 2.73
C TYR A 7 -5.95 -4.64 4.13
N THR A 8 -5.53 -3.38 4.25
CA THR A 8 -5.70 -2.59 5.48
C THR A 8 -6.63 -1.44 5.20
N ILE A 9 -7.76 -1.35 5.92
CA ILE A 9 -8.76 -0.31 5.69
C ILE A 9 -9.29 0.29 6.99
N SER A 10 -9.72 1.54 6.90
CA SER A 10 -10.64 2.16 7.85
C SER A 10 -12.09 2.02 7.38
N ASP A 11 -13.05 2.16 8.29
CA ASP A 11 -14.47 2.01 7.99
C ASP A 11 -14.95 2.89 6.82
N ASN A 12 -14.46 4.14 6.72
CA ASN A 12 -14.78 5.06 5.64
C ASN A 12 -14.15 4.70 4.27
N TYR A 13 -13.23 3.74 4.23
CA TYR A 13 -12.65 3.21 2.99
C TYR A 13 -13.37 1.97 2.45
N THR A 14 -14.41 1.48 3.15
CA THR A 14 -15.16 0.27 2.77
C THR A 14 -15.68 0.33 1.32
N ALA A 15 -16.22 1.47 0.89
CA ALA A 15 -16.77 1.61 -0.46
C ALA A 15 -15.73 1.33 -1.54
N TYR A 16 -14.51 1.86 -1.39
CA TYR A 16 -13.42 1.65 -2.37
C TYR A 16 -12.89 0.22 -2.30
N ALA A 17 -12.69 -0.31 -1.09
CA ALA A 17 -12.27 -1.70 -0.87
C ALA A 17 -13.27 -2.69 -1.49
N TYR A 18 -14.57 -2.41 -1.38
CA TYR A 18 -15.61 -3.22 -2.02
C TYR A 18 -15.45 -3.21 -3.54
N VAL A 19 -15.26 -2.05 -4.17
CA VAL A 19 -15.02 -1.95 -5.62
C VAL A 19 -13.75 -2.70 -6.03
N SER A 20 -12.66 -2.56 -5.26
CA SER A 20 -11.42 -3.30 -5.48
C SER A 20 -11.65 -4.82 -5.42
N ILE A 21 -12.27 -5.31 -4.35
CA ILE A 21 -12.55 -6.74 -4.17
C ILE A 21 -13.51 -7.26 -5.25
N GLN A 22 -14.54 -6.49 -5.63
CA GLN A 22 -15.42 -6.87 -6.73
C GLN A 22 -14.64 -7.06 -8.03
N SER A 23 -13.74 -6.13 -8.36
CA SER A 23 -12.90 -6.27 -9.56
C SER A 23 -11.99 -7.49 -9.53
N LEU A 24 -11.52 -7.89 -8.33
CA LEU A 24 -10.76 -9.12 -8.13
C LEU A 24 -11.65 -10.36 -8.38
N ILE A 25 -12.86 -10.38 -7.81
CA ILE A 25 -13.83 -11.47 -7.97
C ILE A 25 -14.18 -11.66 -9.44
N ASP A 26 -14.41 -10.58 -10.18
CA ASP A 26 -14.78 -10.60 -11.60
C ASP A 26 -13.73 -11.29 -12.50
N HIS A 27 -12.47 -11.37 -12.03
CA HIS A 27 -11.35 -11.96 -12.77
C HIS A 27 -10.75 -13.21 -12.11
N ALA A 28 -11.25 -13.63 -10.95
CA ALA A 28 -10.68 -14.76 -10.22
C ALA A 28 -10.88 -16.10 -10.96
N ASP A 29 -9.85 -16.94 -10.98
CA ASP A 29 -9.97 -18.31 -11.49
C ASP A 29 -10.86 -19.14 -10.56
N SER A 30 -11.99 -19.62 -11.08
CA SER A 30 -12.97 -20.40 -10.31
C SER A 30 -12.44 -21.75 -9.82
N ASN A 31 -11.28 -22.21 -10.31
CA ASN A 31 -10.61 -23.43 -9.85
C ASN A 31 -9.60 -23.19 -8.72
N LYS A 32 -9.36 -21.93 -8.35
CA LYS A 32 -8.48 -21.54 -7.24
C LYS A 32 -9.30 -21.00 -6.08
N ASP A 33 -8.81 -21.23 -4.87
CA ASP A 33 -9.38 -20.67 -3.63
C ASP A 33 -8.62 -19.41 -3.24
N TYR A 34 -9.33 -18.40 -2.75
CA TYR A 34 -8.77 -17.13 -2.30
C TYR A 34 -9.30 -16.77 -0.91
N THR A 35 -8.42 -16.32 -0.03
CA THR A 35 -8.79 -15.82 1.30
C THR A 35 -8.38 -14.38 1.42
N ILE A 36 -9.37 -13.48 1.35
CA ILE A 36 -9.18 -12.04 1.46
C ILE A 36 -9.36 -11.64 2.92
N THR A 37 -8.29 -11.18 3.56
CA THR A 37 -8.32 -10.71 4.95
C THR A 37 -8.19 -9.20 5.02
N LEU A 38 -9.21 -8.52 5.55
CA LEU A 38 -9.22 -7.08 5.78
C LEU A 38 -8.83 -6.80 7.24
N LEU A 39 -7.68 -6.15 7.42
CA LEU A 39 -7.22 -5.65 8.70
C LEU A 39 -7.87 -4.31 8.99
N VAL A 40 -8.63 -4.24 10.08
CA VAL A 40 -9.42 -3.05 10.47
C VAL A 40 -9.26 -2.73 11.95
N GLN A 41 -9.12 -1.46 12.30
CA GLN A 41 -9.26 -1.05 13.71
C GLN A 41 -10.72 -1.04 14.12
N THR A 42 -11.56 -0.41 13.32
CA THR A 42 -13.00 -0.32 13.54
C THR A 42 -13.70 -0.52 12.22
N LEU A 43 -14.84 -1.19 12.28
CA LEU A 43 -15.71 -1.45 11.14
C LEU A 43 -17.14 -1.55 11.66
N SER A 44 -18.04 -0.76 11.10
CA SER A 44 -19.46 -0.80 11.43
C SER A 44 -20.06 -2.15 11.03
N ASP A 45 -21.11 -2.59 11.73
CA ASP A 45 -21.78 -3.85 11.41
C ASP A 45 -22.32 -3.86 9.98
N LYS A 46 -22.87 -2.73 9.52
CA LYS A 46 -23.30 -2.55 8.13
C LYS A 46 -22.15 -2.80 7.13
N HIS A 47 -20.98 -2.22 7.35
CA HIS A 47 -19.83 -2.40 6.47
C HIS A 47 -19.24 -3.82 6.57
N ARG A 48 -19.24 -4.42 7.77
CA ARG A 48 -18.86 -5.83 7.97
C ARG A 48 -19.76 -6.75 7.16
N GLU A 49 -21.07 -6.60 7.28
CA GLU A 49 -22.07 -7.39 6.53
C GLU A 49 -21.92 -7.18 5.02
N SER A 50 -21.72 -5.92 4.58
CA SER A 50 -21.50 -5.62 3.17
C SER A 50 -20.25 -6.29 2.61
N LEU A 51 -19.11 -6.22 3.31
CA LEU A 51 -17.89 -6.89 2.84
C LEU A 51 -18.05 -8.42 2.85
N LYS A 52 -18.72 -8.97 3.87
CA LYS A 52 -19.03 -10.40 3.94
C LYS A 52 -19.95 -10.88 2.83
N SER A 53 -20.80 -10.02 2.26
CA SER A 53 -21.68 -10.40 1.16
C SER A 53 -20.94 -10.64 -0.17
N LEU A 54 -19.63 -10.37 -0.23
CA LEU A 54 -18.75 -10.69 -1.37
C LEU A 54 -18.24 -12.15 -1.35
N GLU A 55 -18.52 -12.91 -0.30
CA GLU A 55 -18.14 -14.33 -0.24
C GLU A 55 -18.80 -15.13 -1.39
N THR A 56 -18.01 -16.02 -1.99
CA THR A 56 -18.47 -16.99 -3.00
C THR A 56 -17.98 -18.39 -2.61
N ASN A 57 -18.21 -19.39 -3.46
CA ASN A 57 -17.71 -20.75 -3.19
C ASN A 57 -16.19 -20.83 -3.06
N ASN A 58 -15.45 -19.96 -3.75
CA ASN A 58 -13.98 -19.96 -3.80
C ASN A 58 -13.35 -18.64 -3.30
N ILE A 59 -14.16 -17.68 -2.85
CA ILE A 59 -13.73 -16.39 -2.29
C ILE A 59 -14.19 -16.31 -0.84
N HIS A 60 -13.24 -16.30 0.09
CA HIS A 60 -13.49 -16.26 1.52
C HIS A 60 -13.09 -14.88 2.07
N ILE A 61 -14.00 -14.17 2.75
CA ILE A 61 -13.74 -12.84 3.30
C ILE A 61 -13.50 -12.96 4.80
N ASN A 62 -12.36 -12.52 5.31
CA ASN A 62 -12.07 -12.47 6.73
C ASN A 62 -11.90 -11.03 7.20
N ILE A 63 -12.57 -10.67 8.30
CA ILE A 63 -12.41 -9.35 8.91
C ILE A 63 -11.56 -9.52 10.17
N PHE A 64 -10.31 -9.07 10.11
CA PHE A 64 -9.37 -9.16 11.21
C PHE A 64 -9.31 -7.83 11.96
N HIS A 65 -9.78 -7.82 13.21
CA HIS A 65 -9.60 -6.66 14.07
C HIS A 65 -8.14 -6.56 14.51
N ILE A 66 -7.53 -5.41 14.27
CA ILE A 66 -6.16 -5.10 14.68
C ILE A 66 -6.12 -3.82 15.51
N ASP A 67 -5.39 -3.86 16.62
CA ASP A 67 -5.12 -2.70 17.44
C ASP A 67 -3.63 -2.59 17.79
N ASP A 68 -3.25 -1.42 18.33
CA ASP A 68 -1.88 -1.14 18.75
C ASP A 68 -1.35 -2.14 19.80
N LYS A 69 -2.24 -2.75 20.60
CA LYS A 69 -1.86 -3.72 21.63
C LYS A 69 -1.50 -5.08 21.05
N MET A 70 -2.01 -5.42 19.86
CA MET A 70 -1.65 -6.64 19.15
C MET A 70 -0.28 -6.54 18.48
N VAL A 71 0.13 -5.35 18.04
CA VAL A 71 1.43 -5.13 17.40
C VAL A 71 2.53 -4.74 18.39
N ARG A 72 2.17 -4.11 19.51
CA ARG A 72 3.06 -3.78 20.65
C ARG A 72 3.98 -4.93 21.10
N PRO A 73 3.51 -6.19 21.26
CA PRO A 73 4.32 -7.28 21.80
C PRO A 73 5.23 -7.93 20.75
N ILE A 74 5.10 -7.58 19.47
CA ILE A 74 5.98 -8.10 18.41
C ILE A 74 7.44 -7.64 18.66
N HIS A 75 7.65 -6.68 19.58
CA HIS A 75 8.96 -6.32 20.12
C HIS A 75 9.04 -6.50 21.65
N ASN A 76 9.80 -7.50 22.11
CA ASN A 76 10.19 -7.66 23.51
C ASN A 76 11.40 -6.76 23.84
N ASN A 77 11.18 -5.58 24.42
CA ASN A 77 12.10 -4.96 25.41
C ASN A 77 11.59 -3.63 25.98
N ASP A 78 12.00 -3.36 27.21
CA ASP A 78 11.37 -2.54 28.24
C ASP A 78 11.03 -1.06 27.98
N ALA A 79 9.95 -0.68 28.67
CA ALA A 79 9.73 0.54 29.46
C ALA A 79 10.36 1.85 28.97
N ASN A 80 9.84 2.40 27.87
CA ASN A 80 9.59 3.85 27.76
C ASN A 80 8.69 4.06 26.55
N TYR A 81 7.41 3.82 26.80
CA TYR A 81 6.35 4.00 25.83
C TYR A 81 6.46 5.39 25.22
N LEU A 82 6.47 5.40 23.88
CA LEU A 82 6.48 6.52 22.96
C LEU A 82 5.23 7.41 23.16
N ARG A 83 5.12 7.99 24.37
CA ARG A 83 4.06 8.88 24.81
C ARG A 83 4.24 10.20 24.06
N GLY A 84 3.61 10.29 22.89
CA GLY A 84 3.32 11.60 22.30
C GLY A 84 3.29 11.71 20.78
N GLN A 85 3.65 10.69 19.98
CA GLN A 85 3.85 10.90 18.53
C GLN A 85 3.28 9.85 17.56
N PHE A 86 2.56 8.82 18.02
CA PHE A 86 2.00 7.80 17.12
C PHE A 86 0.52 8.05 16.86
N PHE A 87 0.20 8.96 15.93
CA PHE A 87 -1.18 9.23 15.51
C PHE A 87 -1.69 8.32 14.38
N THR A 88 -0.91 7.36 13.88
CA THR A 88 -1.44 6.33 12.97
C THR A 88 -0.51 5.11 12.91
N MET A 89 -0.53 4.24 13.92
CA MET A 89 0.04 2.89 13.76
C MET A 89 -0.64 2.13 12.61
N SER A 90 -1.87 2.51 12.24
CA SER A 90 -2.62 1.96 11.12
C SER A 90 -1.85 1.93 9.80
N ILE A 91 -1.02 2.93 9.48
CA ILE A 91 -0.25 2.94 8.23
C ILE A 91 0.78 1.81 8.19
N PHE A 92 1.30 1.41 9.36
CA PHE A 92 2.30 0.34 9.47
C PHE A 92 1.68 -1.06 9.56
N TYR A 93 0.35 -1.20 9.62
CA TYR A 93 -0.28 -2.51 9.79
C TYR A 93 0.10 -3.53 8.72
N ARG A 94 0.32 -3.07 7.49
CA ARG A 94 0.78 -3.93 6.39
C ARG A 94 2.13 -4.59 6.68
N LEU A 95 3.02 -3.91 7.41
CA LEU A 95 4.36 -4.40 7.75
C LEU A 95 4.33 -5.57 8.73
N PHE A 96 3.27 -5.71 9.52
CA PHE A 96 3.12 -6.76 10.52
C PHE A 96 2.41 -8.01 10.00
N ILE A 97 1.83 -7.97 8.78
CA ILE A 97 1.11 -9.11 8.19
C ILE A 97 1.96 -10.40 8.21
N PRO A 98 3.26 -10.40 7.85
CA PRO A 98 4.08 -11.61 7.90
C PRO A 98 4.12 -12.31 9.26
N ASP A 99 4.17 -11.54 10.36
CA ASP A 99 4.23 -12.07 11.73
C ASP A 99 2.84 -12.41 12.30
N LEU A 100 1.81 -11.65 11.91
CA LEU A 100 0.42 -11.89 12.35
C LEU A 100 -0.19 -13.15 11.71
N PHE A 101 0.27 -13.52 10.52
CA PHE A 101 -0.24 -14.67 9.77
C PHE A 101 0.87 -15.69 9.45
N PRO A 102 1.48 -16.33 10.47
CA PRO A 102 2.64 -17.21 10.30
C PRO A 102 2.32 -18.50 9.54
N GLN A 103 1.04 -18.86 9.39
CA GLN A 103 0.59 -19.99 8.59
C GLN A 103 0.84 -19.81 7.09
N TYR A 104 1.05 -18.58 6.61
CA TYR A 104 1.34 -18.30 5.21
C TYR A 104 2.83 -18.05 4.99
N ASN A 105 3.37 -18.64 3.92
CA ASN A 105 4.75 -18.40 3.46
C ASN A 105 4.83 -17.32 2.37
N LYS A 106 3.73 -17.07 1.67
CA LYS A 106 3.61 -16.12 0.57
C LYS A 106 2.20 -15.54 0.56
N ALA A 107 2.07 -14.24 0.32
CA ALA A 107 0.78 -13.55 0.28
C ALA A 107 0.80 -12.33 -0.63
N ILE A 108 -0.37 -11.87 -1.05
CA ILE A 108 -0.56 -10.61 -1.77
C ILE A 108 -1.12 -9.57 -0.79
N TYR A 109 -0.66 -8.34 -0.90
CA TYR A 109 -1.29 -7.19 -0.28
C TYR A 109 -1.72 -6.19 -1.37
N LEU A 110 -2.89 -5.59 -1.18
CA LEU A 110 -3.48 -4.60 -2.07
C LEU A 110 -4.02 -3.42 -1.25
N ASP A 111 -3.76 -2.21 -1.71
CA ASP A 111 -4.47 -1.01 -1.23
C ASP A 111 -5.92 -1.01 -1.73
N ALA A 112 -6.80 -0.38 -0.95
CA ALA A 112 -8.25 -0.37 -1.19
C ALA A 112 -8.69 0.44 -2.42
N ASP A 113 -7.79 1.24 -2.98
CA ASP A 113 -7.98 2.07 -4.17
C ASP A 113 -7.30 1.46 -5.40
N THR A 114 -7.32 0.13 -5.49
CA THR A 114 -6.88 -0.63 -6.65
C THR A 114 -8.07 -1.19 -7.45
N ILE A 115 -7.83 -1.50 -8.73
CA ILE A 115 -8.76 -2.23 -9.61
C ILE A 115 -7.97 -3.33 -10.30
N ILE A 116 -8.39 -4.57 -10.07
CA ILE A 116 -7.78 -5.77 -10.59
C ILE A 116 -8.41 -6.06 -11.96
N CYS A 117 -7.58 -6.17 -12.99
CA CYS A 117 -7.97 -6.30 -14.39
C CYS A 117 -7.58 -7.66 -14.99
N THR A 118 -7.12 -8.60 -14.16
CA THR A 118 -6.67 -9.94 -14.56
C THR A 118 -6.79 -10.90 -13.36
N ASP A 119 -6.67 -12.21 -13.58
CA ASP A 119 -6.62 -13.17 -12.47
C ASP A 119 -5.44 -12.87 -11.56
N ILE A 120 -5.73 -12.52 -10.31
CA ILE A 120 -4.76 -12.15 -9.27
C ILE A 120 -3.82 -13.31 -8.91
N ALA A 121 -4.22 -14.55 -9.18
CA ALA A 121 -3.34 -15.69 -8.99
C ALA A 121 -2.12 -15.62 -9.92
N ASN A 122 -2.21 -14.94 -11.07
CA ASN A 122 -1.04 -14.70 -11.92
C ASN A 122 0.03 -13.85 -11.23
N LEU A 123 -0.33 -12.97 -10.27
CA LEU A 123 0.64 -12.27 -9.42
C LEU A 123 1.22 -13.25 -8.41
N TYR A 124 0.36 -14.04 -7.77
CA TYR A 124 0.77 -15.03 -6.78
C TYR A 124 1.71 -16.08 -7.34
N ASP A 125 1.58 -16.46 -8.60
CA ASP A 125 2.38 -17.51 -9.22
C ASP A 125 3.77 -17.02 -9.69
N ILE A 126 4.04 -15.70 -9.63
CA ILE A 126 5.37 -15.15 -9.97
C ILE A 126 6.41 -15.70 -9.01
N ASP A 127 7.45 -16.33 -9.56
CA ASP A 127 8.69 -16.64 -8.84
C ASP A 127 9.58 -15.39 -8.78
N PHE A 128 9.92 -14.97 -7.57
CA PHE A 128 10.79 -13.84 -7.28
C PHE A 128 11.99 -14.26 -6.42
N GLY A 129 12.28 -15.57 -6.38
CA GLY A 129 13.45 -16.15 -5.75
C GLY A 129 13.56 -15.84 -4.25
N ASN A 130 14.77 -15.45 -3.82
CA ASN A 130 15.08 -15.18 -2.42
C ASN A 130 14.85 -13.71 -2.01
N ASN A 131 14.09 -12.96 -2.80
CA ASN A 131 13.72 -11.58 -2.46
C ASN A 131 12.69 -11.56 -1.32
N MET A 132 12.69 -10.47 -0.54
CA MET A 132 11.77 -10.26 0.56
C MET A 132 10.35 -10.05 0.04
N PHE A 133 10.20 -9.30 -1.05
CA PHE A 133 8.93 -9.10 -1.73
C PHE A 133 9.14 -8.70 -3.20
N ALA A 134 8.05 -8.71 -3.96
CA ALA A 134 7.98 -8.12 -5.28
C ALA A 134 6.99 -6.94 -5.30
N SER A 135 7.37 -5.83 -5.92
CA SER A 135 6.50 -4.67 -6.15
C SER A 135 6.95 -3.88 -7.39
N CYS A 136 6.13 -2.95 -7.86
CA CYS A 136 6.43 -2.07 -8.97
C CYS A 136 7.18 -0.80 -8.52
N PRO A 137 8.10 -0.27 -9.35
CA PRO A 137 8.57 1.11 -9.20
C PRO A 137 7.42 2.10 -9.11
N ASP A 138 7.52 3.10 -8.23
CA ASP A 138 6.48 4.12 -8.11
C ASP A 138 6.50 5.05 -9.34
N LEU A 139 5.58 4.79 -10.27
CA LEU A 139 5.45 5.56 -11.51
C LEU A 139 4.76 6.89 -11.28
N SER A 140 3.96 7.04 -10.22
CA SER A 140 3.23 8.28 -9.94
C SER A 140 4.19 9.46 -9.68
N ILE A 141 5.38 9.16 -9.14
CA ILE A 141 6.39 10.17 -8.76
C ILE A 141 7.57 10.28 -9.74
N ARG A 142 7.62 9.44 -10.79
CA ARG A 142 8.78 9.29 -11.69
C ARG A 142 9.25 10.60 -12.36
N PHE A 143 8.32 11.50 -12.64
CA PHE A 143 8.59 12.78 -13.32
C PHE A 143 8.44 14.00 -12.41
N MET A 144 8.46 13.80 -11.09
CA MET A 144 8.41 14.89 -10.12
C MET A 144 9.84 15.19 -9.62
N PRO A 145 10.53 16.22 -10.14
CA PRO A 145 11.97 16.42 -9.88
C PRO A 145 12.32 16.50 -8.40
N LEU A 146 11.41 17.04 -7.60
CA LEU A 146 11.59 17.17 -6.16
C LEU A 146 11.55 15.82 -5.43
N LEU A 147 10.65 14.92 -5.80
CA LEU A 147 10.60 13.57 -5.23
C LEU A 147 11.77 12.72 -5.71
N GLN A 148 12.20 12.88 -6.96
CA GLN A 148 13.42 12.25 -7.46
C GLN A 148 14.67 12.73 -6.68
N LYS A 149 14.74 14.03 -6.34
CA LYS A 149 15.78 14.60 -5.47
C LYS A 149 15.69 14.04 -4.05
N TYR A 150 14.48 13.93 -3.48
CA TYR A 150 14.24 13.35 -2.16
C TYR A 150 14.74 11.90 -2.08
N ILE A 151 14.34 11.04 -3.01
CA ILE A 151 14.77 9.63 -3.04
C ILE A 151 16.29 9.55 -3.11
N LYS A 152 16.93 10.37 -3.95
CA LYS A 152 18.38 10.34 -4.09
C LYS A 152 19.12 10.88 -2.85
N LYS A 153 18.66 11.99 -2.27
CA LYS A 153 19.40 12.73 -1.22
C LYS A 153 19.02 12.34 0.20
N CYS A 154 17.77 11.96 0.43
CA CYS A 154 17.21 11.66 1.75
C CYS A 154 17.11 10.16 1.96
N GLN A 155 16.49 9.43 1.02
CA GLN A 155 16.42 7.96 1.08
C GLN A 155 17.80 7.37 0.79
N GLY A 156 18.49 7.86 -0.25
CA GLY A 156 19.81 7.36 -0.64
C GLY A 156 19.74 6.11 -1.51
N ILE A 157 18.64 5.95 -2.24
CA ILE A 157 18.42 4.88 -3.22
C ILE A 157 18.86 5.38 -4.59
N PHE A 158 19.66 4.56 -5.28
CA PHE A 158 20.15 4.89 -6.62
C PHE A 158 20.14 3.68 -7.59
N PRO A 159 19.61 3.85 -8.82
CA PRO A 159 18.91 5.04 -9.31
C PRO A 159 17.53 5.22 -8.64
N PRO A 160 16.99 6.45 -8.49
CA PRO A 160 15.71 6.70 -7.80
C PRO A 160 14.52 5.91 -8.35
N GLU A 161 14.59 5.50 -9.60
CA GLU A 161 13.60 4.68 -10.31
C GLU A 161 13.48 3.25 -9.75
N LYS A 162 14.35 2.85 -8.83
CA LYS A 162 14.22 1.62 -8.04
C LYS A 162 13.22 1.75 -6.89
N TYR A 163 12.88 2.97 -6.47
CA TYR A 163 11.98 3.20 -5.35
C TYR A 163 10.58 2.68 -5.72
N ILE A 164 10.06 1.76 -4.92
CA ILE A 164 8.78 1.07 -5.19
C ILE A 164 7.61 1.77 -4.53
N ASN A 165 6.43 1.54 -5.09
CA ASN A 165 5.18 1.78 -4.38
C ASN A 165 4.83 0.57 -3.51
N ASP A 166 4.22 0.76 -2.34
CA ASP A 166 3.88 -0.33 -1.40
C ASP A 166 2.38 -0.68 -1.35
N GLY A 167 1.58 -0.22 -2.32
CA GLY A 167 0.15 -0.52 -2.43
C GLY A 167 -0.17 -1.82 -3.15
N VAL A 168 0.78 -2.41 -3.89
CA VAL A 168 0.65 -3.74 -4.49
C VAL A 168 1.90 -4.56 -4.17
N ILE A 169 1.80 -5.51 -3.25
CA ILE A 169 2.96 -6.27 -2.77
C ILE A 169 2.72 -7.76 -2.90
N LEU A 170 3.69 -8.49 -3.46
CA LEU A 170 3.79 -9.93 -3.32
C LEU A 170 4.84 -10.27 -2.25
N PHE A 171 4.39 -10.63 -1.06
CA PHE A 171 5.26 -10.91 0.08
C PHE A 171 5.88 -12.32 0.02
N ASN A 172 7.16 -12.41 0.35
CA ASN A 172 7.74 -13.61 0.93
C ASN A 172 7.59 -13.54 2.46
N MET A 173 6.41 -13.94 2.94
CA MET A 173 6.03 -13.86 4.34
C MET A 173 7.02 -14.62 5.24
N LYS A 174 7.50 -15.77 4.77
CA LYS A 174 8.49 -16.56 5.51
C LYS A 174 9.82 -15.80 5.64
N ALA A 175 10.32 -15.19 4.57
CA ALA A 175 11.56 -14.42 4.60
C ALA A 175 11.47 -13.22 5.55
N PHE A 176 10.33 -12.51 5.57
CA PHE A 176 10.08 -11.43 6.52
C PHE A 176 10.24 -11.88 7.98
N ARG A 177 9.65 -13.03 8.34
CA ARG A 177 9.79 -13.64 9.67
C ARG A 177 11.22 -14.13 9.95
N ASP A 178 11.79 -14.93 9.05
CA ASP A 178 13.12 -15.52 9.21
C ASP A 178 14.21 -14.45 9.39
N LYS A 179 14.07 -13.33 8.68
CA LYS A 179 14.98 -12.20 8.72
C LYS A 179 14.63 -11.16 9.78
N LYS A 180 13.55 -11.38 10.54
CA LYS A 180 13.10 -10.50 11.62
C LYS A 180 12.92 -9.04 11.16
N PHE A 181 12.21 -8.87 10.04
CA PHE A 181 11.95 -7.55 9.47
C PHE A 181 11.33 -6.59 10.50
N VAL A 182 10.34 -7.06 11.26
CA VAL A 182 9.65 -6.23 12.25
C VAL A 182 10.59 -5.78 13.39
N ASP A 183 11.51 -6.62 13.84
CA ASP A 183 12.54 -6.23 14.81
C ASP A 183 13.44 -5.12 14.26
N LYS A 184 13.85 -5.24 12.98
CA LYS A 184 14.68 -4.24 12.31
C LYS A 184 13.94 -2.92 12.16
N PHE A 185 12.67 -2.96 11.74
CA PHE A 185 11.77 -1.81 11.66
C PHE A 185 11.68 -1.10 13.01
N TYR A 186 11.34 -1.82 14.09
CA TYR A 186 11.22 -1.24 15.43
C TYR A 186 12.52 -0.62 15.93
N TYR A 187 13.66 -1.27 15.69
CA TYR A 187 14.96 -0.70 16.03
C TYR A 187 15.21 0.64 15.33
N LEU A 188 14.95 0.71 14.01
CA LEU A 188 15.21 1.90 13.21
C LEU A 188 14.26 3.05 13.55
N ILE A 189 12.96 2.79 13.67
CA ILE A 189 11.98 3.83 14.02
C ILE A 189 12.18 4.38 15.43
N LYS A 190 12.53 3.53 16.40
CA LYS A 190 12.82 3.97 17.77
C LYS A 190 14.12 4.78 17.86
N LYS A 191 15.13 4.41 17.08
CA LYS A 191 16.47 5.02 17.17
C LYS A 191 16.60 6.31 16.38
N TYR A 192 16.03 6.35 15.18
CA TYR A 192 16.24 7.45 14.23
C TYR A 192 14.98 8.28 14.00
N ASN A 193 13.79 7.66 14.06
CA ASN A 193 12.50 8.33 13.84
C ASN A 193 12.53 9.24 12.60
N PHE A 194 12.91 8.67 11.46
CA PHE A 194 13.07 9.39 10.19
C PHE A 194 11.80 10.18 9.83
N ASP A 195 11.96 11.44 9.40
CA ASP A 195 10.85 12.18 8.78
C ASP A 195 10.72 11.77 7.32
N ASP A 196 9.81 10.83 7.07
CA ASP A 196 9.52 10.31 5.74
C ASP A 196 8.24 10.93 5.16
N VAL A 197 8.22 11.14 3.85
CA VAL A 197 7.00 11.52 3.10
C VAL A 197 5.96 10.39 3.17
N ASP A 198 6.43 9.15 3.13
CA ASP A 198 5.72 7.89 2.95
C ASP A 198 6.34 6.83 3.88
N PRO A 199 6.07 6.88 5.20
CA PRO A 199 6.87 6.14 6.18
C PRO A 199 6.90 4.62 5.96
N ASP A 200 5.76 3.96 5.83
CA ASP A 200 5.66 2.51 5.59
C ASP A 200 6.44 2.08 4.34
N GLN A 201 6.23 2.79 3.25
CA GLN A 201 6.93 2.58 1.98
C GLN A 201 8.45 2.81 2.10
N ALA A 202 8.89 3.85 2.82
CA ALA A 202 10.30 4.17 3.03
C ALA A 202 11.01 3.05 3.82
N TYR A 203 10.45 2.59 4.94
CA TYR A 203 11.04 1.48 5.70
C TYR A 203 11.14 0.20 4.88
N MET A 204 10.14 -0.11 4.05
CA MET A 204 10.21 -1.27 3.16
C MET A 204 11.33 -1.12 2.11
N ASN A 205 11.39 0.02 1.43
CA ASN A 205 12.41 0.31 0.43
C ASN A 205 13.83 0.24 1.01
N GLU A 206 14.03 0.81 2.21
CA GLU A 206 15.34 0.99 2.82
C GLU A 206 15.87 -0.27 3.49
N ILE A 207 15.02 -0.99 4.24
CA ILE A 207 15.42 -2.24 4.90
C ILE A 207 15.65 -3.35 3.87
N CYS A 208 14.86 -3.36 2.79
CA CYS A 208 14.88 -4.44 1.81
C CYS A 208 15.58 -4.09 0.50
N GLU A 209 16.26 -2.93 0.36
CA GLU A 209 16.73 -2.37 -0.94
C GLU A 209 17.33 -3.39 -1.92
N ASP A 210 18.21 -4.30 -1.44
CA ASP A 210 18.91 -5.30 -2.27
C ASP A 210 18.15 -6.63 -2.41
N LYS A 211 16.91 -6.69 -1.92
CA LYS A 211 16.03 -7.85 -1.81
C LYS A 211 14.61 -7.56 -2.30
N ILE A 212 14.46 -6.60 -3.21
CA ILE A 212 13.20 -6.27 -3.88
C ILE A 212 13.25 -6.85 -5.29
N TYR A 213 12.21 -7.59 -5.67
CA TYR A 213 11.97 -7.94 -7.06
C TYR A 213 11.09 -6.87 -7.72
N HIS A 214 11.59 -6.19 -8.73
CA HIS A 214 10.81 -5.19 -9.47
C HIS A 214 9.87 -5.85 -10.48
N LEU A 215 8.57 -5.75 -10.22
CA LEU A 215 7.52 -6.26 -11.10
C LEU A 215 7.41 -5.42 -12.39
N PRO A 216 6.90 -6.02 -13.49
CA PRO A 216 6.45 -5.27 -14.66
C PRO A 216 5.40 -4.22 -14.28
N LYS A 217 5.53 -3.01 -14.83
CA LYS A 217 4.71 -1.83 -14.52
C LYS A 217 3.20 -2.04 -14.66
N GLU A 218 2.78 -3.02 -15.46
CA GLU A 218 1.37 -3.36 -15.66
C GLU A 218 0.71 -3.85 -14.37
N TRP A 219 1.50 -4.36 -13.40
CA TRP A 219 1.01 -4.80 -12.09
C TRP A 219 0.72 -3.66 -11.11
N ASP A 220 1.01 -2.41 -11.47
CA ASP A 220 0.71 -1.25 -10.63
C ASP A 220 0.64 0.02 -11.51
N ALA A 221 -0.37 0.07 -12.37
CA ALA A 221 -0.58 1.19 -13.29
C ALA A 221 -1.23 2.37 -12.54
N MET A 222 -0.48 3.46 -12.38
CA MET A 222 -0.91 4.64 -11.62
C MET A 222 -1.19 5.84 -12.53
N PRO A 223 -2.16 6.71 -12.19
CA PRO A 223 -2.30 8.02 -12.82
C PRO A 223 -1.01 8.84 -12.76
N ASN A 224 -0.56 9.33 -13.92
CA ASN A 224 0.54 10.28 -14.02
C ASN A 224 0.36 11.14 -15.27
N ASP A 225 0.10 12.44 -15.08
CA ASP A 225 -0.15 13.39 -16.17
C ASP A 225 1.01 13.51 -17.18
N ASN A 226 2.22 13.11 -16.81
CA ASN A 226 3.40 13.12 -17.68
C ASN A 226 3.60 11.80 -18.44
N MET A 227 2.70 10.83 -18.27
CA MET A 227 2.77 9.51 -18.91
C MET A 227 1.47 9.20 -19.63
N LYS A 228 1.57 8.46 -20.74
CA LYS A 228 0.40 7.82 -21.33
C LYS A 228 -0.03 6.64 -20.46
N GLU A 229 -1.31 6.32 -20.51
CA GLU A 229 -1.83 5.10 -19.91
C GLU A 229 -1.05 3.87 -20.38
N ILE A 230 -0.73 2.98 -19.45
CA ILE A 230 -0.16 1.67 -19.74
C ILE A 230 -1.25 0.85 -20.44
N ALA A 231 -0.93 0.31 -21.61
CA ALA A 231 -1.84 -0.58 -22.32
C ALA A 231 -2.01 -1.91 -21.55
N ASN A 232 -3.25 -2.37 -21.41
CA ASN A 232 -3.60 -3.61 -20.73
C ASN A 232 -3.02 -3.69 -19.30
N PRO A 233 -3.36 -2.74 -18.40
CA PRO A 233 -2.94 -2.83 -17.01
C PRO A 233 -3.51 -4.10 -16.39
N LYS A 234 -2.72 -4.76 -15.54
CA LYS A 234 -3.14 -5.91 -14.74
C LYS A 234 -3.76 -5.46 -13.42
N ILE A 235 -3.23 -4.40 -12.84
CA ILE A 235 -3.81 -3.69 -11.70
C ILE A 235 -3.68 -2.18 -11.98
N VAL A 236 -4.76 -1.45 -11.78
CA VAL A 236 -4.77 0.02 -11.75
C VAL A 236 -4.79 0.45 -10.30
N HIS A 237 -3.93 1.38 -9.91
CA HIS A 237 -3.83 1.87 -8.53
C HIS A 237 -3.99 3.39 -8.53
N TYR A 238 -5.06 3.89 -7.92
CA TYR A 238 -5.34 5.33 -7.86
C TYR A 238 -4.59 5.98 -6.70
N ASN A 239 -3.28 5.81 -6.63
CA ASN A 239 -2.45 6.30 -5.52
C ASN A 239 -2.38 7.85 -5.46
N LEU A 240 -1.85 8.38 -4.35
CA LEU A 240 -1.74 9.83 -4.09
C LEU A 240 -3.09 10.57 -4.15
N PHE A 241 -3.17 11.69 -4.86
CA PHE A 241 -4.26 12.66 -4.79
C PHE A 241 -5.33 12.46 -5.86
N PHE A 242 -5.03 11.77 -6.95
CA PHE A 242 -5.92 11.69 -8.11
C PHE A 242 -6.87 10.51 -8.01
N LYS A 243 -7.97 10.71 -7.28
CA LYS A 243 -8.99 9.68 -7.10
C LYS A 243 -10.17 9.86 -8.07
N PRO A 244 -10.68 8.80 -8.71
CA PRO A 244 -11.79 8.89 -9.66
C PRO A 244 -13.12 9.32 -9.02
N TRP A 245 -13.27 9.19 -7.70
CA TRP A 245 -14.40 9.70 -6.91
C TRP A 245 -14.21 11.14 -6.40
N HIS A 246 -13.14 11.83 -6.80
CA HIS A 246 -12.89 13.25 -6.51
C HIS A 246 -12.71 14.09 -7.78
N PHE A 247 -12.23 13.47 -8.86
CA PHE A 247 -11.96 14.10 -10.14
C PHE A 247 -12.60 13.28 -11.27
N ALA A 248 -13.30 13.95 -12.19
CA ALA A 248 -13.98 13.27 -13.30
C ALA A 248 -13.01 12.70 -14.34
N ASP A 249 -11.93 13.44 -14.64
CA ASP A 249 -11.00 13.15 -15.73
C ASP A 249 -9.66 12.57 -15.22
N VAL A 250 -9.72 11.55 -14.37
CA VAL A 250 -8.52 10.83 -13.91
C VAL A 250 -8.14 9.76 -14.93
N GLN A 251 -6.84 9.64 -15.23
CA GLN A 251 -6.32 8.51 -16.00
C GLN A 251 -6.82 7.19 -15.41
N TYR A 252 -7.16 6.24 -16.27
CA TYR A 252 -7.76 4.96 -15.90
C TYR A 252 -9.13 5.06 -15.21
N GLY A 253 -9.75 6.23 -15.06
CA GLY A 253 -11.01 6.39 -14.31
C GLY A 253 -12.16 5.48 -14.80
N ARG A 254 -12.15 5.12 -16.09
CA ARG A 254 -13.11 4.15 -16.66
C ARG A 254 -13.05 2.77 -15.99
N TYR A 255 -11.87 2.31 -15.55
CA TYR A 255 -11.73 1.01 -14.90
C TYR A 255 -12.48 1.00 -13.56
N PHE A 256 -12.26 2.02 -12.73
CA PHE A 256 -12.98 2.19 -11.46
C PHE A 256 -14.50 2.28 -11.69
N TRP A 257 -14.94 3.18 -12.56
CA TRP A 257 -16.37 3.42 -12.74
C TRP A 257 -17.12 2.26 -13.40
N ASN A 258 -16.44 1.45 -14.22
CA ASN A 258 -17.01 0.23 -14.81
C ASN A 258 -17.30 -0.85 -13.77
N ILE A 259 -16.49 -0.94 -12.71
CA ILE A 259 -16.74 -1.87 -11.60
C ILE A 259 -17.73 -1.23 -10.62
N ALA A 260 -17.50 0.03 -10.23
CA ALA A 260 -18.28 0.72 -9.22
C ALA A 260 -19.79 0.71 -9.52
N LYS A 261 -20.19 0.82 -10.78
CA LYS A 261 -21.61 0.78 -11.23
C LYS A 261 -22.33 -0.53 -10.93
N GLU A 262 -21.60 -1.63 -10.77
CA GLU A 262 -22.15 -2.95 -10.44
C GLU A 262 -22.18 -3.20 -8.92
N THR A 263 -21.73 -2.23 -8.11
CA THR A 263 -21.65 -2.35 -6.65
C THR A 263 -22.77 -1.59 -5.92
N PRO A 264 -23.15 -1.98 -4.69
CA PRO A 264 -24.11 -1.22 -3.88
C PRO A 264 -23.64 0.19 -3.51
N TYR A 265 -22.35 0.51 -3.72
CA TYR A 265 -21.75 1.80 -3.40
C TYR A 265 -21.77 2.80 -4.55
N TYR A 266 -22.24 2.43 -5.75
CA TYR A 266 -22.19 3.31 -6.94
C TYR A 266 -22.79 4.69 -6.68
N LYS A 267 -24.02 4.72 -6.14
CA LYS A 267 -24.74 5.97 -5.88
C LYS A 267 -23.97 6.86 -4.90
N GLN A 268 -23.50 6.29 -3.79
CA GLN A 268 -22.71 7.01 -2.80
C GLN A 268 -21.42 7.59 -3.41
N LEU A 269 -20.72 6.81 -4.23
CA LEU A 269 -19.49 7.25 -4.88
C LEU A 269 -19.74 8.37 -5.90
N LYS A 270 -20.87 8.33 -6.62
CA LYS A 270 -21.29 9.43 -7.52
C LYS A 270 -21.66 10.69 -6.76
N GLU A 271 -22.46 10.56 -5.70
CA GLU A 271 -22.78 11.68 -4.82
C GLU A 271 -21.51 12.31 -4.23
N GLN A 272 -20.52 11.50 -3.87
CA GLN A 272 -19.22 11.98 -3.41
C GLN A 272 -18.45 12.74 -4.51
N LEU A 273 -18.42 12.22 -5.74
CA LEU A 273 -17.79 12.91 -6.88
C LEU A 273 -18.44 14.28 -7.13
N ASP A 274 -19.77 14.33 -7.11
CA ASP A 274 -20.56 15.53 -7.36
C ASP A 274 -20.40 16.57 -6.22
N ALA A 275 -20.30 16.09 -4.98
CA ALA A 275 -20.10 16.92 -3.79
C ALA A 275 -18.66 17.44 -3.64
N PHE A 276 -17.67 16.83 -4.31
CA PHE A 276 -16.28 17.25 -4.20
C PHE A 276 -16.06 18.57 -4.96
N THR A 277 -15.93 19.68 -4.24
CA THR A 277 -15.97 21.02 -4.85
C THR A 277 -14.66 21.37 -5.58
N ASP A 278 -14.68 22.43 -6.40
CA ASP A 278 -13.44 22.94 -7.01
C ASP A 278 -12.42 23.41 -5.98
N GLU A 279 -12.88 23.89 -4.83
CA GLU A 279 -12.00 24.25 -3.72
C GLU A 279 -11.34 23.00 -3.12
N ASP A 280 -12.08 21.90 -2.96
CA ASP A 280 -11.53 20.63 -2.49
C ASP A 280 -10.53 20.04 -3.49
N ARG A 281 -10.83 20.11 -4.79
CA ARG A 281 -9.90 19.71 -5.86
C ARG A 281 -8.62 20.54 -5.85
N LYS A 282 -8.73 21.86 -5.62
CA LYS A 282 -7.58 22.75 -5.48
C LYS A 282 -6.76 22.40 -4.24
N LYS A 283 -7.39 22.12 -3.11
CA LYS A 283 -6.72 21.65 -1.87
C LYS A 283 -6.01 20.32 -2.07
N ALA A 284 -6.66 19.35 -2.73
CA ALA A 284 -6.06 18.06 -3.04
C ALA A 284 -4.83 18.19 -3.93
N ARG A 285 -4.88 19.04 -4.98
CA ARG A 285 -3.72 19.36 -5.82
C ARG A 285 -2.61 20.08 -5.05
N ALA A 286 -2.97 20.98 -4.14
CA ALA A 286 -2.02 21.64 -3.24
C ALA A 286 -1.35 20.65 -2.25
N GLY A 287 -1.87 19.43 -2.11
CA GLY A 287 -1.18 18.34 -1.42
C GLY A 287 0.20 18.05 -2.01
N LEU A 288 0.39 18.22 -3.33
CA LEU A 288 1.70 18.13 -3.98
C LEU A 288 2.64 19.25 -3.51
N ASP A 289 2.13 20.47 -3.32
CA ASP A 289 2.91 21.59 -2.80
C ASP A 289 3.28 21.39 -1.32
N ALA A 290 2.37 20.83 -0.52
CA ALA A 290 2.64 20.47 0.86
C ALA A 290 3.72 19.39 0.95
N MET A 291 3.62 18.35 0.11
CA MET A 291 4.64 17.31 -0.03
C MET A 291 5.99 17.90 -0.47
N ALA A 292 5.97 18.84 -1.42
CA ALA A 292 7.16 19.55 -1.85
C ALA A 292 7.84 20.32 -0.71
N ASN A 293 7.06 21.04 0.09
CA ASN A 293 7.55 21.76 1.25
C ASN A 293 8.11 20.81 2.31
N LYS A 294 7.46 19.65 2.52
CA LYS A 294 7.97 18.60 3.41
C LYS A 294 9.33 18.07 2.93
N VAL A 295 9.45 17.72 1.65
CA VAL A 295 10.73 17.28 1.05
C VAL A 295 11.85 18.30 1.27
N ASN A 296 11.59 19.58 1.04
CA ASN A 296 12.61 20.62 1.23
C ASN A 296 13.12 20.68 2.68
N LYS A 297 12.25 20.43 3.67
CA LYS A 297 12.67 20.34 5.08
C LYS A 297 13.52 19.11 5.33
N ILE A 298 13.09 17.93 4.86
CA ILE A 298 13.80 16.66 5.10
C ILE A 298 15.20 16.65 4.49
N VAL A 299 15.39 17.30 3.34
CA VAL A 299 16.71 17.38 2.67
C VAL A 299 17.79 17.99 3.58
N ASP A 300 17.39 18.91 4.46
CA ASP A 300 18.30 19.63 5.33
C ASP A 300 18.42 18.98 6.73
N GLU A 301 17.61 17.96 7.04
CA GLU A 301 17.63 17.28 8.35
C GLU A 301 18.90 16.49 8.61
N ASP A 302 19.39 16.51 9.85
CA ASP A 302 20.60 15.78 10.26
C ASP A 302 20.45 14.26 10.18
N VAL A 303 19.22 13.76 10.31
CA VAL A 303 18.91 12.32 10.35
C VAL A 303 18.07 11.96 9.12
N THR A 304 18.74 11.52 8.06
CA THR A 304 18.10 10.92 6.88
C THR A 304 18.65 9.53 6.64
N TRP A 305 17.91 8.67 5.93
CA TRP A 305 18.38 7.34 5.54
C TRP A 305 19.74 7.37 4.83
N ALA A 306 19.93 8.29 3.88
CA ALA A 306 21.17 8.48 3.16
C ALA A 306 22.36 8.87 4.06
N LYS A 307 22.11 9.61 5.15
CA LYS A 307 23.13 9.96 6.15
C LYS A 307 23.40 8.78 7.08
N VAL A 308 22.36 8.12 7.58
CA VAL A 308 22.47 6.97 8.51
C VAL A 308 23.14 5.76 7.87
N LYS A 309 22.84 5.47 6.58
CA LYS A 309 23.46 4.37 5.82
C LYS A 309 24.99 4.46 5.72
N LYS A 310 25.59 5.64 5.94
CA LYS A 310 27.05 5.81 5.94
C LYS A 310 27.73 5.22 7.17
N THR A 311 27.01 5.08 8.28
CA THR A 311 27.59 4.68 9.57
C THR A 311 26.88 3.48 10.20
N THR A 312 25.68 3.14 9.71
CA THR A 312 24.83 2.08 10.27
C THR A 312 24.30 1.19 9.16
N SER A 313 24.39 -0.13 9.33
CA SER A 313 23.71 -1.08 8.45
C SER A 313 22.20 -1.02 8.66
N VAL A 314 21.45 -0.61 7.62
CA VAL A 314 19.98 -0.56 7.62
C VAL A 314 19.34 -1.78 6.95
N LYS A 315 20.07 -2.42 6.03
CA LYS A 315 19.56 -3.52 5.20
C LYS A 315 19.53 -4.86 5.93
N ILE A 316 18.72 -5.78 5.44
CA ILE A 316 18.59 -7.19 5.87
C ILE A 316 19.37 -8.17 4.99
#